data_AF-A0A6A0A7T4-F1
#
_entry.id   AF-A0A6A0A7T4-F1
#
_cell.length_a   1.000
_cell.length_b   1.000
_cell.length_c   1.000
_cell.angle_alpha   90.00
_cell.angle_beta   90.00
_cell.angle_gamma   90.00
#
_symmetry.space_group_name_H-M   'P 1'
#
loop_
_entity.id
_entity.type
_entity.pdbx_description
1 polymer ?
#
loop_
_entity_poly.entity_id
_entity_poly.type
_entity_poly.pdbx_seq_one_letter_code
_entity_poly.pdbx_strand_id
1 'polypeptide(L)'
;MNDADFSNTCKYQIIYKLQRRQANWKLDPPLRKACRTDVQKLCSAEEAKQSEEGLVYKCLIAKASSLQAGCQKELGRAVHMAFYVWQPGAIMTSDCDDDIKNICLAARPNMSQRPGAVGSCLASILERQDGAGDRRILAKDDGGNAKDKSSQAAAATEAGFDIGPVNNPKALSGATLSPACSILADIAEPPNLKQAFDSSLSFALLKSQLDKIETATGIPLVARSQRGVAQGISLTGWVALMGVAALVILVAFGAYTGYKRMRGISDSDYTLVVKQQHK
;
A
#
# COMPACT_ATOMS: atom_id res chain seq x y z
N MET A 1 -10.10 -15.94 -10.53
CA MET A 1 -11.03 -15.38 -11.53
C MET A 1 -10.30 -15.37 -12.86
N ASN A 2 -10.57 -16.39 -13.69
CA ASN A 2 -10.07 -16.45 -15.06
C ASN A 2 -11.18 -15.97 -16.01
N ASP A 3 -10.75 -15.30 -17.07
CA ASP A 3 -11.47 -15.13 -18.34
C ASP A 3 -12.52 -14.01 -18.44
N ALA A 4 -12.07 -12.77 -18.21
CA ALA A 4 -12.39 -11.70 -19.16
C ALA A 4 -11.09 -11.31 -19.87
N ASP A 5 -10.45 -12.26 -20.53
CA ASP A 5 -9.31 -11.98 -21.39
C ASP A 5 -9.83 -11.21 -22.61
N PHE A 6 -9.82 -9.87 -22.50
CA PHE A 6 -10.12 -8.98 -23.60
C PHE A 6 -9.33 -9.42 -24.83
N SER A 7 -10.00 -9.48 -25.99
CA SER A 7 -9.31 -9.76 -27.26
C SER A 7 -8.13 -8.80 -27.44
N ASN A 8 -7.07 -9.22 -28.14
CA ASN A 8 -5.92 -8.35 -28.40
C ASN A 8 -6.33 -7.01 -29.04
N THR A 9 -7.36 -7.03 -29.89
CA THR A 9 -7.96 -5.83 -30.48
C THR A 9 -8.58 -4.91 -29.41
N CYS A 10 -9.31 -5.46 -28.44
CA CYS A 10 -9.89 -4.68 -27.36
C CYS A 10 -8.79 -4.10 -26.44
N LYS A 11 -7.79 -4.91 -26.07
CA LYS A 11 -6.61 -4.45 -25.30
C LYS A 11 -5.92 -3.29 -26.01
N TYR A 12 -5.64 -3.41 -27.31
CA TYR A 12 -5.05 -2.35 -28.11
C TYR A 12 -5.88 -1.07 -28.11
N GLN A 13 -7.20 -1.18 -28.34
CA GLN A 13 -8.09 -0.02 -28.32
C GLN A 13 -8.14 0.66 -26.95
N ILE A 14 -8.15 -0.10 -25.86
CA ILE A 14 -8.11 0.46 -24.50
C ILE A 14 -6.80 1.24 -24.28
N ILE A 15 -5.65 0.66 -24.64
CA ILE A 15 -4.34 1.30 -24.51
C ILE A 15 -4.28 2.58 -25.36
N TYR A 16 -4.73 2.50 -26.61
CA TYR A 16 -4.79 3.66 -27.51
C TYR A 16 -5.64 4.80 -26.94
N LYS A 17 -6.81 4.47 -26.38
CA LYS A 17 -7.67 5.47 -25.72
C LYS A 17 -7.01 6.05 -24.46
N LEU A 18 -6.25 5.25 -23.72
CA LEU A 18 -5.51 5.70 -22.54
C LEU A 18 -4.37 6.64 -22.93
N GLN A 19 -3.58 6.32 -23.96
CA GLN A 19 -2.53 7.20 -24.48
C GLN A 19 -3.08 8.52 -25.00
N ARG A 20 -4.22 8.50 -25.72
CA ARG A 20 -4.91 9.73 -26.13
C ARG A 20 -5.36 10.57 -24.95
N ARG A 21 -5.73 9.96 -23.82
CA ARG A 21 -6.04 10.71 -22.59
C ARG A 21 -4.81 11.46 -22.05
N GLN A 22 -3.62 10.86 -22.18
CA GLN A 22 -2.36 11.45 -21.74
C GLN A 22 -1.84 12.56 -22.68
N ALA A 23 -2.25 12.54 -23.95
CA ALA A 23 -1.93 13.57 -24.92
C ALA A 23 -2.55 14.93 -24.57
N ASN A 24 -3.75 14.94 -23.97
CA ASN A 24 -4.48 16.16 -23.67
C ASN A 24 -5.21 16.04 -22.33
N TRP A 25 -4.80 16.85 -21.36
CA TRP A 25 -5.40 16.90 -20.01
C TRP A 25 -6.91 17.15 -20.01
N LYS A 26 -7.46 17.75 -21.08
CA LYS A 26 -8.90 18.00 -21.21
C LYS A 26 -9.71 16.71 -21.38
N LEU A 27 -9.06 15.65 -21.86
CA LEU A 27 -9.64 14.31 -22.05
C LEU A 27 -9.66 13.47 -20.76
N ASP A 28 -9.14 14.00 -19.65
CA ASP A 28 -9.29 13.44 -18.31
C ASP A 28 -10.24 14.35 -17.48
N PRO A 29 -11.56 14.06 -17.42
CA PRO A 29 -12.51 14.93 -16.73
C PRO A 29 -12.24 15.11 -15.22
N PRO A 30 -11.89 14.07 -14.44
CA PRO A 30 -11.50 14.23 -13.04
C PRO A 30 -10.31 15.19 -12.86
N LEU A 31 -9.23 14.99 -13.63
CA LEU A 31 -8.07 15.87 -13.58
C LEU A 31 -8.42 17.28 -14.04
N ARG A 32 -9.16 17.42 -15.14
CA ARG A 32 -9.58 18.72 -15.65
C ARG A 32 -10.37 19.53 -14.62
N LYS A 33 -11.24 18.86 -13.86
CA LYS A 33 -12.02 19.51 -12.80
C LYS A 33 -11.13 19.96 -11.63
N ALA A 34 -10.21 19.11 -11.19
CA ALA A 34 -9.34 19.39 -10.04
C ALA A 34 -8.23 20.41 -10.35
N CYS A 35 -7.63 20.33 -11.53
CA CYS A 35 -6.44 21.09 -11.91
C CYS A 35 -6.71 22.36 -12.71
N ARG A 36 -7.97 22.71 -13.02
CA ARG A 36 -8.30 23.86 -13.88
C ARG A 36 -7.61 25.16 -13.44
N THR A 37 -7.68 25.48 -12.15
CA THR A 37 -7.10 26.71 -11.59
C THR A 37 -5.57 26.68 -11.65
N ASP A 38 -4.97 25.52 -11.39
CA ASP A 38 -3.52 25.37 -11.36
C ASP A 38 -2.93 25.43 -12.78
N VAL A 39 -3.60 24.83 -13.77
CA VAL A 39 -3.22 24.95 -15.19
C VAL A 39 -3.24 26.41 -15.63
N GLN A 40 -4.30 27.16 -15.31
CA GLN A 40 -4.40 28.57 -15.69
C GLN A 40 -3.32 29.45 -15.04
N LYS A 41 -2.88 29.13 -13.82
CA LYS A 41 -1.88 29.90 -13.08
C LYS A 41 -0.45 29.52 -13.43
N LEU A 42 -0.18 28.23 -13.60
CA LEU A 42 1.17 27.67 -13.64
C LEU A 42 1.58 27.15 -15.02
N CYS A 43 0.63 26.73 -15.85
CA CYS A 43 0.86 26.02 -17.12
C CYS A 43 0.06 26.62 -18.29
N SER A 44 -0.26 27.91 -18.23
CA SER A 44 -1.08 28.60 -19.24
C SER A 44 -0.38 28.73 -20.59
N ALA A 45 0.95 28.85 -20.58
CA ALA A 45 1.77 28.87 -21.79
C ALA A 45 1.71 27.52 -22.53
N GLU A 46 1.74 26.41 -21.80
CA GLU A 46 1.61 25.07 -22.35
C GLU A 46 0.19 24.79 -22.83
N GLU A 47 -0.82 25.26 -22.10
CA GLU A 47 -2.21 25.14 -22.52
C GLU A 47 -2.48 25.92 -23.82
N ALA A 48 -1.91 27.12 -23.96
CA ALA A 48 -2.09 27.97 -25.14
C ALA A 48 -1.58 27.33 -26.44
N LYS A 49 -0.59 26.43 -26.34
CA LYS A 49 -0.04 25.70 -27.50
C LYS A 49 -1.02 24.69 -28.08
N GLN A 50 -2.07 24.30 -27.35
CA GLN A 50 -3.06 23.30 -27.77
C GLN A 50 -2.42 22.03 -28.36
N SER A 51 -1.29 21.62 -27.79
CA SER A 51 -0.53 20.46 -28.25
C SER A 51 -1.14 19.15 -27.73
N GLU A 52 -1.12 18.12 -28.57
CA GLU A 52 -1.48 16.73 -28.24
C GLU A 52 -0.25 15.91 -27.77
N GLU A 53 0.82 16.59 -27.35
CA GLU A 53 2.05 15.97 -26.83
C GLU A 53 2.09 15.92 -25.29
N GLY A 54 0.95 16.18 -24.62
CA GLY A 54 0.86 16.15 -23.16
C GLY A 54 1.64 17.26 -22.46
N LEU A 55 1.90 18.41 -23.12
CA LEU A 55 2.72 19.49 -22.56
C LEU A 55 2.20 20.00 -21.20
N VAL A 56 0.87 20.07 -21.04
CA VAL A 56 0.25 20.46 -19.76
C VAL A 56 0.54 19.44 -18.66
N TYR A 57 0.50 18.14 -18.97
CA TYR A 57 0.88 17.10 -18.01
C TYR A 57 2.34 17.23 -17.60
N LYS A 58 3.26 17.42 -18.55
CA LYS A 58 4.69 17.63 -18.27
C LYS A 58 4.92 18.84 -17.37
N CYS A 59 4.21 19.95 -17.61
CA CYS A 59 4.27 21.13 -16.74
C CYS A 59 3.73 20.85 -15.32
N LEU A 60 2.59 20.17 -15.21
CA LEU A 60 2.01 19.80 -13.91
C LEU A 60 2.95 18.89 -13.11
N ILE A 61 3.59 17.91 -13.76
CA ILE A 61 4.58 17.01 -13.15
C ILE A 61 5.78 17.82 -12.63
N ALA A 62 6.35 18.70 -13.46
CA ALA A 62 7.48 19.54 -13.06
C ALA A 62 7.16 20.49 -11.89
N LYS A 63 5.89 20.83 -11.70
CA LYS A 63 5.40 21.72 -10.63
C LYS A 63 4.58 20.98 -9.57
N ALA A 64 4.70 19.66 -9.46
CA ALA A 64 3.82 18.83 -8.63
C ALA A 64 3.71 19.33 -7.18
N SER A 65 4.82 19.79 -6.58
CA SER A 65 4.86 20.34 -5.22
C SER A 65 4.09 21.66 -5.03
N SER A 66 3.85 22.42 -6.11
CA SER A 66 3.16 23.72 -6.09
C SER A 66 1.67 23.63 -6.44
N LEU A 67 1.17 22.44 -6.75
CA LEU A 67 -0.23 22.20 -7.09
C LEU A 67 -1.10 22.12 -5.84
N GLN A 68 -2.41 22.36 -6.00
CA GLN A 68 -3.37 22.15 -4.92
C GLN A 68 -3.51 20.65 -4.62
N ALA A 69 -3.79 20.29 -3.36
CA ALA A 69 -3.93 18.90 -2.93
C ALA A 69 -4.92 18.08 -3.79
N GLY A 70 -6.02 18.70 -4.23
CA GLY A 70 -6.97 18.07 -5.15
C GLY A 70 -6.38 17.79 -6.53
N CYS A 71 -5.59 18.72 -7.07
CA CYS A 71 -4.91 18.53 -8.35
C CYS A 71 -3.76 17.52 -8.24
N GLN A 72 -2.95 17.58 -7.17
CA GLN A 72 -1.88 16.61 -6.90
C GLN A 72 -2.42 15.19 -6.87
N LYS A 73 -3.55 14.96 -6.19
CA LYS A 73 -4.19 13.65 -6.12
C LYS A 73 -4.60 13.12 -7.50
N GLU A 74 -5.26 13.94 -8.30
CA GLU A 74 -5.71 13.52 -9.63
C GLU A 74 -4.55 13.39 -10.63
N LEU A 75 -3.50 14.20 -10.48
CA LEU A 75 -2.26 14.07 -11.23
C LEU A 75 -1.57 12.75 -10.89
N GLY A 76 -1.41 12.45 -9.60
CA GLY A 76 -0.85 11.17 -9.14
C GLY A 76 -1.64 9.98 -9.66
N ARG A 77 -2.98 10.04 -9.61
CA ARG A 77 -3.85 9.02 -10.26
C ARG A 77 -3.55 8.87 -11.75
N ALA A 78 -3.40 9.98 -12.48
CA ALA A 78 -3.14 9.94 -13.92
C ALA A 78 -1.75 9.35 -14.24
N VAL A 79 -0.71 9.73 -13.49
CA VAL A 79 0.65 9.21 -13.64
C VAL A 79 0.72 7.73 -13.22
N HIS A 80 0.09 7.35 -12.12
CA HIS A 80 -0.04 5.94 -11.70
C HIS A 80 -0.67 5.10 -12.80
N MET A 81 -1.77 5.57 -13.41
CA MET A 81 -2.41 4.86 -14.53
C MET A 81 -1.52 4.79 -15.78
N ALA A 82 -0.62 5.76 -15.98
CA ALA A 82 0.38 5.71 -17.04
C ALA A 82 1.39 4.58 -16.83
N PHE A 83 1.91 4.41 -15.61
CA PHE A 83 2.81 3.30 -15.28
C PHE A 83 2.08 1.95 -15.21
N TYR A 84 0.79 1.94 -14.84
CA TYR A 84 -0.01 0.73 -14.82
C TYR A 84 -0.09 0.07 -16.20
N VAL A 85 -0.11 0.86 -17.28
CA VAL A 85 -0.12 0.37 -18.66
C VAL A 85 1.08 0.93 -19.43
N TRP A 86 2.25 0.82 -18.81
CA TRP A 86 3.48 1.37 -19.37
C TRP A 86 3.80 0.80 -20.76
N GLN A 87 4.25 1.68 -21.66
CA GLN A 87 4.80 1.33 -22.96
C GLN A 87 6.01 2.22 -23.25
N PRO A 88 7.02 1.70 -23.99
CA PRO A 88 8.13 2.51 -24.45
C PRO A 88 7.64 3.70 -25.29
N GLY A 89 8.18 4.88 -25.04
CA GLY A 89 7.85 6.12 -25.74
C GLY A 89 6.50 6.74 -25.36
N ALA A 90 5.88 6.29 -24.26
CA ALA A 90 4.62 6.88 -23.79
C ALA A 90 4.82 8.32 -23.30
N ILE A 91 3.82 9.18 -23.56
CA ILE A 91 3.90 10.65 -23.42
C ILE A 91 4.32 11.12 -22.01
N MET A 92 3.84 10.44 -20.96
CA MET A 92 4.07 10.83 -19.57
C MET A 92 5.22 10.09 -18.90
N THR A 93 5.60 8.91 -19.41
CA THR A 93 6.57 8.01 -18.74
C THR A 93 7.86 7.82 -19.52
N SER A 94 8.02 8.52 -20.66
CA SER A 94 9.20 8.38 -21.53
C SER A 94 10.52 8.59 -20.80
N ASP A 95 10.54 9.48 -19.82
CA ASP A 95 11.74 9.81 -19.05
C ASP A 95 12.21 8.63 -18.16
N CYS A 96 11.33 7.65 -17.93
CA CYS A 96 11.65 6.41 -17.22
C CYS A 96 12.03 5.24 -18.15
N ASP A 97 11.95 5.39 -19.47
CA ASP A 97 12.07 4.24 -20.38
C ASP A 97 13.43 3.55 -20.28
N ASP A 98 14.51 4.32 -20.16
CA ASP A 98 15.87 3.80 -20.02
C ASP A 98 16.07 3.08 -18.67
N ASP A 99 15.56 3.66 -17.58
CA ASP A 99 15.62 3.05 -16.25
C ASP A 99 14.82 1.74 -16.20
N ILE A 100 13.60 1.74 -16.76
CA ILE A 100 12.75 0.55 -16.84
C ILE A 100 13.44 -0.54 -17.68
N LYS A 101 14.04 -0.17 -18.81
CA LYS A 101 14.73 -1.13 -19.68
C LYS A 101 15.94 -1.75 -19.00
N ASN A 102 16.79 -0.94 -18.37
CA ASN A 102 18.06 -1.37 -17.81
C ASN A 102 17.93 -2.03 -16.43
N ILE A 103 16.86 -1.74 -15.68
CA ILE A 103 16.65 -2.24 -14.32
C ILE A 103 15.51 -3.26 -14.30
N CYS A 104 14.28 -2.82 -14.58
CA CYS A 104 13.08 -3.65 -14.41
C CYS A 104 12.97 -4.77 -15.45
N LEU A 105 13.15 -4.46 -16.74
CA LEU A 105 13.08 -5.44 -17.82
C LEU A 105 14.32 -6.34 -17.85
N ALA A 106 15.49 -5.80 -17.49
CA ALA A 106 16.70 -6.61 -17.29
C ALA A 106 16.52 -7.66 -16.19
N ALA A 107 15.74 -7.34 -15.14
CA ALA A 107 15.40 -8.26 -14.07
C ALA A 107 14.29 -9.24 -14.43
N ARG A 108 13.27 -8.78 -15.17
CA ARG A 108 12.12 -9.57 -15.61
C ARG A 108 11.65 -9.12 -17.01
N PRO A 109 11.98 -9.87 -18.08
CA PRO A 109 11.70 -9.45 -19.46
C PRO A 109 10.19 -9.40 -19.79
N ASN A 110 9.37 -10.25 -19.16
CA ASN A 110 7.91 -10.31 -19.41
C ASN A 110 7.10 -9.37 -18.51
N MET A 111 7.75 -8.49 -17.74
CA MET A 111 7.07 -7.60 -16.80
C MET A 111 6.13 -6.61 -17.52
N SER A 112 6.53 -6.09 -18.68
CA SER A 112 5.73 -5.13 -19.46
C SER A 112 4.38 -5.66 -19.95
N GLN A 113 4.21 -6.99 -20.04
CA GLN A 113 2.96 -7.61 -20.45
C GLN A 113 1.92 -7.62 -19.32
N ARG A 114 2.36 -7.47 -18.07
CA ARG A 114 1.49 -7.48 -16.90
C ARG A 114 1.22 -6.04 -16.45
N PRO A 115 -0.04 -5.58 -16.47
CA PRO A 115 -0.35 -4.23 -16.05
C PRO A 115 0.00 -4.05 -14.56
N GLY A 116 0.60 -2.91 -14.20
CA GLY A 116 1.03 -2.61 -12.83
C GLY A 116 2.38 -3.20 -12.40
N ALA A 117 2.94 -4.13 -13.16
CA ALA A 117 4.20 -4.78 -12.82
C ALA A 117 5.41 -3.82 -12.90
N VAL A 118 5.40 -2.88 -13.84
CA VAL A 118 6.44 -1.86 -13.99
C VAL A 118 6.37 -0.83 -12.86
N GLY A 119 5.18 -0.31 -12.56
CA GLY A 119 4.98 0.63 -11.45
C GLY A 119 5.42 0.05 -10.10
N SER A 120 5.10 -1.21 -9.84
CA SER A 120 5.54 -1.89 -8.61
C SER A 120 7.06 -2.16 -8.57
N CYS A 121 7.71 -2.38 -9.71
CA CYS A 121 9.17 -2.42 -9.77
C CYS A 121 9.79 -1.07 -9.37
N LEU A 122 9.31 0.02 -9.96
CA LEU A 122 9.80 1.37 -9.68
C LEU A 122 9.58 1.76 -8.21
N ALA A 123 8.39 1.49 -7.66
CA ALA A 123 8.10 1.70 -6.25
C ALA A 123 9.10 0.96 -5.34
N SER A 124 9.36 -0.32 -5.61
CA SER A 124 10.31 -1.11 -4.81
C SER A 124 11.76 -0.59 -4.88
N ILE A 125 12.11 0.15 -5.93
CA ILE A 125 13.43 0.78 -6.08
C ILE A 125 13.45 2.10 -5.30
N LEU A 126 12.39 2.90 -5.37
CA LEU A 126 12.23 4.14 -4.59
C LEU A 126 12.29 3.87 -3.09
N GLU A 127 11.53 2.89 -2.59
CA GLU A 127 11.54 2.50 -1.17
C GLU A 127 12.96 2.17 -0.66
N ARG A 128 13.81 1.60 -1.53
CA ARG A 128 15.21 1.28 -1.20
C ARG A 128 16.12 2.51 -1.27
N GLN A 129 15.87 3.42 -2.20
CA GLN A 129 16.61 4.69 -2.29
C GLN A 129 16.33 5.58 -1.08
N ASP A 130 15.07 5.71 -0.67
CA ASP A 130 14.67 6.46 0.52
C ASP A 130 15.17 5.80 1.82
N GLY A 131 15.31 4.47 1.82
CA GLY A 131 15.97 3.75 2.92
C GLY A 131 17.48 4.02 3.03
N ALA A 132 18.13 4.44 1.93
CA ALA A 132 19.55 4.75 1.87
C ALA A 132 19.86 6.26 1.92
N GLY A 133 18.88 7.12 1.63
CA GLY A 133 18.94 8.58 1.66
C GLY A 133 18.37 9.16 2.96
N ASP A 134 19.25 9.75 3.76
CA ASP A 134 19.05 10.63 4.92
C ASP A 134 17.61 11.03 5.36
N ARG A 135 17.36 10.84 6.67
CA ARG A 135 16.40 11.57 7.52
C ARG A 135 14.95 11.71 7.01
N ARG A 136 14.11 10.83 7.58
CA ARG A 136 12.76 11.16 8.04
C ARG A 136 12.74 12.55 8.72
N ILE A 137 12.31 13.56 7.97
CA ILE A 137 11.46 14.60 8.55
C ILE A 137 10.16 13.86 8.86
N LEU A 138 9.82 13.73 10.16
CA LEU A 138 8.73 12.91 10.74
C LEU A 138 9.07 11.47 11.23
N ALA A 139 10.21 11.27 11.88
CA ALA A 139 10.29 10.48 13.12
C ALA A 139 11.72 10.55 13.69
N LYS A 140 11.92 11.41 14.69
CA LYS A 140 12.99 11.26 15.67
C LYS A 140 12.30 10.91 16.99
N ASP A 141 12.98 10.06 17.77
CA ASP A 141 12.58 9.39 19.00
C ASP A 141 11.91 8.03 18.67
N ASP A 142 12.58 6.88 18.78
CA ASP A 142 13.35 6.42 19.93
C ASP A 142 14.67 5.73 19.57
N GLY A 143 15.63 5.82 20.50
CA GLY A 143 16.91 5.14 20.45
C GLY A 143 16.76 3.62 20.55
N GLY A 144 17.29 2.93 19.55
CA GLY A 144 17.38 1.47 19.51
C GLY A 144 18.57 1.06 18.63
N ASN A 145 19.45 0.27 19.23
CA ASN A 145 20.73 -0.23 18.74
C ASN A 145 20.77 -0.61 17.24
N ALA A 146 21.60 0.09 16.46
CA ALA A 146 21.81 -0.13 15.03
C ALA A 146 22.93 -1.15 14.80
N LYS A 147 22.63 -2.45 14.95
CA LYS A 147 23.38 -3.55 14.33
C LYS A 147 22.36 -4.63 13.95
N ASP A 148 22.54 -5.21 12.77
CA ASP A 148 21.76 -6.32 12.17
C ASP A 148 20.51 -5.93 11.34
N LYS A 149 20.73 -5.29 10.18
CA LYS A 149 19.79 -5.31 9.04
C LYS A 149 20.50 -5.53 7.69
N SER A 150 21.52 -6.38 7.66
CA SER A 150 22.10 -6.90 6.41
C SER A 150 21.94 -8.41 6.35
N SER A 151 20.83 -8.89 5.75
CA SER A 151 20.67 -10.21 5.11
C SER A 151 19.21 -10.67 4.98
N GLN A 152 18.24 -9.95 5.54
CA GLN A 152 16.82 -10.15 5.24
C GLN A 152 16.19 -8.83 4.79
N ALA A 153 16.55 -8.38 3.59
CA ALA A 153 15.58 -7.73 2.71
C ALA A 153 14.67 -8.85 2.16
N ALA A 154 14.01 -9.53 3.09
CA ALA A 154 13.02 -10.54 2.82
C ALA A 154 11.89 -9.85 2.10
N ALA A 155 11.59 -10.38 0.91
CA ALA A 155 10.29 -10.32 0.26
C ALA A 155 9.56 -8.98 0.37
N ALA A 156 9.53 -8.24 -0.74
CA ALA A 156 8.41 -7.35 -1.04
C ALA A 156 7.13 -8.21 -1.20
N THR A 157 6.67 -8.80 -0.10
CA THR A 157 5.36 -9.39 0.07
C THR A 157 4.60 -8.37 0.90
N GLU A 158 4.16 -7.30 0.23
CA GLU A 158 2.97 -6.49 0.59
C GLU A 158 2.88 -5.27 -0.34
N ALA A 159 2.87 -5.51 -1.64
CA ALA A 159 2.31 -4.59 -2.63
C ALA A 159 1.28 -5.31 -3.50
N GLY A 160 0.45 -6.17 -2.89
CA GLY A 160 -0.81 -6.72 -3.45
C GLY A 160 -0.81 -7.35 -4.86
N PHE A 161 0.34 -7.49 -5.50
CA PHE A 161 0.47 -7.84 -6.91
C PHE A 161 1.64 -8.81 -7.07
N ASP A 162 1.32 -10.09 -7.28
CA ASP A 162 2.33 -11.14 -7.50
C ASP A 162 3.07 -10.90 -8.83
N ILE A 163 4.18 -10.17 -8.78
CA ILE A 163 5.02 -9.85 -9.96
C ILE A 163 5.81 -11.08 -10.46
N GLY A 164 5.68 -12.23 -9.80
CA GLY A 164 6.42 -13.44 -10.11
C GLY A 164 7.91 -13.37 -9.74
N PRO A 165 8.67 -14.46 -9.97
CA PRO A 165 10.08 -14.56 -9.59
C PRO A 165 10.94 -13.53 -10.34
N VAL A 166 12.02 -13.09 -9.69
CA VAL A 166 13.04 -12.24 -10.31
C VAL A 166 14.02 -13.15 -11.06
N ASN A 167 14.21 -12.94 -12.35
CA ASN A 167 15.14 -13.77 -13.15
C ASN A 167 16.59 -13.32 -12.96
N ASN A 168 16.82 -12.01 -12.83
CA ASN A 168 18.16 -11.43 -12.63
C ASN A 168 18.15 -10.46 -11.44
N PRO A 169 18.46 -10.91 -10.22
CA PRO A 169 18.45 -10.06 -9.02
C PRO A 169 19.56 -9.01 -9.02
N LYS A 170 20.65 -9.23 -9.77
CA LYS A 170 21.77 -8.29 -9.88
C LYS A 170 21.36 -6.98 -10.58
N ALA A 171 20.35 -7.03 -11.45
CA ALA A 171 19.79 -5.83 -12.07
C ALA A 171 19.10 -4.90 -11.05
N LEU A 172 18.59 -5.43 -9.94
CA LEU A 172 17.95 -4.63 -8.87
C LEU A 172 18.92 -4.22 -7.76
N SER A 173 20.08 -4.89 -7.62
CA SER A 173 21.01 -4.62 -6.53
C SER A 173 21.78 -3.32 -6.78
N GLY A 174 21.53 -2.29 -5.96
CA GLY A 174 22.17 -0.97 -6.09
C GLY A 174 21.65 -0.12 -7.24
N ALA A 175 20.49 -0.50 -7.82
CA ALA A 175 19.87 0.28 -8.89
C ALA A 175 19.39 1.64 -8.37
N THR A 176 19.82 2.71 -9.04
CA THR A 176 19.38 4.09 -8.78
C THR A 176 18.62 4.59 -10.01
N LEU A 177 17.46 5.22 -9.80
CA LEU A 177 16.65 5.80 -10.87
C LEU A 177 17.25 7.15 -11.25
N SER A 178 17.06 7.54 -12.50
CA SER A 178 17.36 8.89 -12.93
C SER A 178 16.54 9.93 -12.12
N PRO A 179 17.02 11.16 -11.94
CA PRO A 179 16.27 12.20 -11.23
C PRO A 179 14.89 12.47 -11.84
N ALA A 180 14.78 12.44 -13.17
CA ALA A 180 13.49 12.61 -13.85
C ALA A 180 12.53 11.45 -13.57
N CYS A 181 13.02 10.21 -13.64
CA CYS A 181 12.20 9.05 -13.38
C CYS A 181 11.79 8.91 -11.91
N SER A 182 12.69 9.23 -10.97
CA SER A 182 12.38 9.17 -9.54
C SER A 182 11.22 10.11 -9.16
N ILE A 183 11.21 11.35 -9.66
CA ILE A 183 10.11 12.31 -9.45
C ILE A 183 8.80 11.77 -10.03
N LEU A 184 8.84 11.21 -11.24
CA LEU A 184 7.66 10.62 -11.88
C LEU A 184 7.11 9.43 -11.09
N ALA A 185 8.00 8.55 -10.63
CA ALA A 185 7.64 7.38 -9.87
C ALA A 185 7.11 7.73 -8.47
N ASP A 186 7.66 8.78 -7.82
CA ASP A 186 7.16 9.31 -6.55
C ASP A 186 5.74 9.89 -6.69
N ILE A 187 5.49 10.68 -7.74
CA ILE A 187 4.14 11.19 -8.05
C ILE A 187 3.16 10.04 -8.34
N ALA A 188 3.65 8.95 -8.94
CA ALA A 188 2.84 7.79 -9.28
C ALA A 188 2.50 6.92 -8.07
N GLU A 189 3.23 7.04 -6.96
CA GLU A 189 3.03 6.15 -5.83
C GLU A 189 1.65 6.43 -5.21
N PRO A 190 0.77 5.41 -5.09
CA PRO A 190 -0.51 5.61 -4.46
C PRO A 190 -0.28 6.03 -3.00
N PRO A 191 -1.06 6.99 -2.47
CA PRO A 191 -0.92 7.39 -1.08
C PRO A 191 -1.05 6.15 -0.20
N ASN A 192 -0.05 5.91 0.64
CA ASN A 192 0.03 4.75 1.52
C ASN A 192 -1.29 4.56 2.26
N LEU A 193 -2.09 3.57 1.81
CA LEU A 193 -3.39 3.24 2.41
C LEU A 193 -3.24 2.95 3.89
N LYS A 194 -2.10 2.36 4.28
CA LYS A 194 -1.73 2.15 5.68
C LYS A 194 -1.56 3.46 6.45
N GLN A 195 -0.90 4.48 5.92
CA GLN A 195 -0.79 5.77 6.60
C GLN A 195 -2.12 6.53 6.65
N ALA A 196 -2.93 6.44 5.59
CA ALA A 196 -4.29 7.00 5.57
C ALA A 196 -5.23 6.27 6.54
N PHE A 197 -5.05 4.96 6.70
CA PHE A 197 -5.77 4.12 7.65
C PHE A 197 -5.29 4.35 9.08
N ASP A 198 -3.98 4.42 9.33
CA ASP A 198 -3.39 4.68 10.65
C ASP A 198 -3.72 6.10 11.14
N SER A 199 -3.85 7.08 10.24
CA SER A 199 -4.31 8.43 10.59
C SER A 199 -5.81 8.47 10.90
N SER A 200 -6.64 7.72 10.16
CA SER A 200 -8.08 7.61 10.42
C SER A 200 -8.45 6.69 11.58
N LEU A 201 -7.61 5.72 11.92
CA LEU A 201 -7.69 4.88 13.12
C LEU A 201 -6.76 5.36 14.24
N SER A 202 -6.23 6.57 14.14
CA SER A 202 -5.28 7.06 15.13
C SER A 202 -5.90 7.11 16.53
N PHE A 203 -5.03 6.93 17.52
CA PHE A 203 -5.24 7.17 18.94
C PHE A 203 -6.08 8.42 19.25
N ALA A 204 -6.16 9.42 18.36
CA ALA A 204 -6.99 10.61 18.52
C ALA A 204 -8.51 10.31 18.58
N LEU A 205 -9.03 9.42 17.73
CA LEU A 205 -10.46 9.05 17.79
C LEU A 205 -10.76 8.22 19.05
N LEU A 206 -9.87 7.27 19.38
CA LEU A 206 -9.94 6.47 20.60
C LEU A 206 -9.79 7.33 21.87
N LYS A 207 -8.89 8.31 21.89
CA LYS A 207 -8.66 9.24 23.02
C LYS A 207 -9.95 9.95 23.43
N SER A 208 -10.74 10.41 22.46
CA SER A 208 -12.02 11.08 22.74
C SER A 208 -13.05 10.17 23.41
N GLN A 209 -13.02 8.88 23.09
CA GLN A 209 -13.90 7.87 23.68
C GLN A 209 -13.37 7.41 25.05
N LEU A 210 -12.05 7.30 25.20
CA LEU A 210 -11.40 6.92 26.45
C LEU A 210 -11.56 8.00 27.53
N ASP A 211 -11.47 9.30 27.21
CA ASP A 211 -11.72 10.40 28.17
C ASP A 211 -13.17 10.36 28.71
N LYS A 212 -14.16 9.95 27.90
CA LYS A 212 -15.55 9.79 28.34
C LYS A 212 -15.73 8.62 29.29
N ILE A 213 -14.99 7.53 29.07
CA ILE A 213 -15.02 6.36 29.96
C ILE A 213 -14.30 6.67 31.27
N GLU A 214 -13.16 7.37 31.21
CA GLU A 214 -12.39 7.80 32.39
C GLU A 214 -13.20 8.73 33.30
N THR A 215 -13.96 9.68 32.73
CA THR A 215 -14.85 10.56 33.50
C THR A 215 -16.05 9.83 34.11
N ALA A 216 -16.60 8.82 33.44
CA ALA A 216 -17.74 8.05 33.95
C ALA A 216 -17.33 7.00 35.01
N THR A 217 -16.12 6.44 34.88
CA THR A 217 -15.64 5.35 35.76
C THR A 217 -14.68 5.82 36.85
N GLY A 218 -14.08 7.01 36.71
CA GLY A 218 -13.08 7.55 37.63
C GLY A 218 -11.73 6.82 37.59
N ILE A 219 -11.52 5.95 36.59
CA ILE A 219 -10.34 5.09 36.49
C ILE A 219 -9.40 5.66 35.42
N PRO A 220 -8.14 6.00 35.74
CA PRO A 220 -7.19 6.52 34.76
C PRO A 220 -6.75 5.43 33.80
N LEU A 221 -7.37 5.37 32.62
CA LEU A 221 -7.06 4.37 31.60
C LEU A 221 -5.85 4.78 30.73
N VAL A 222 -5.50 6.07 30.73
CA VAL A 222 -4.36 6.61 29.97
C VAL A 222 -3.20 6.96 30.91
N ALA A 223 -2.08 6.26 30.78
CA ALA A 223 -0.85 6.60 31.48
C ALA A 223 -0.27 7.89 30.88
N ARG A 224 -0.26 8.99 31.65
CA ARG A 224 0.36 10.27 31.27
C ARG A 224 1.75 10.40 31.89
N SER A 225 2.72 10.83 31.09
CA SER A 225 4.01 11.32 31.55
C SER A 225 3.86 12.59 32.41
N GLN A 226 4.88 12.97 33.19
CA GLN A 226 4.91 14.24 33.93
C GLN A 226 4.70 15.49 33.05
N ARG A 227 4.88 15.37 31.73
CA ARG A 227 4.61 16.44 30.75
C ARG A 227 3.22 16.37 30.10
N GLY A 228 2.32 15.52 30.59
CA GLY A 228 0.93 15.38 30.10
C GLY A 228 0.76 14.58 28.81
N VAL A 229 1.84 14.01 28.27
CA VAL A 229 1.82 13.19 27.05
C VAL A 229 1.35 11.77 27.39
N ALA A 230 0.39 11.23 26.64
CA ALA A 230 -0.12 9.87 26.81
C ALA A 230 0.90 8.84 26.28
N GLN A 231 1.45 8.01 27.16
CA GLN A 231 2.51 7.04 26.82
C GLN A 231 2.00 5.59 26.75
N GLY A 232 0.73 5.33 27.08
CA GLY A 232 0.15 4.00 26.96
C GLY A 232 -1.18 3.85 27.69
N ILE A 233 -1.78 2.68 27.53
CA ILE A 233 -2.99 2.29 28.25
C ILE A 233 -2.57 1.54 29.51
N SER A 234 -3.04 2.00 30.67
CA SER A 234 -2.86 1.23 31.90
C SER A 234 -3.98 0.19 31.97
N LEU A 235 -3.64 -1.07 31.75
CA LEU A 235 -4.54 -2.18 32.03
C LEU A 235 -4.72 -2.22 33.54
N THR A 236 -5.86 -1.72 34.03
CA THR A 236 -6.18 -1.79 35.44
C THR A 236 -6.23 -3.24 35.88
N GLY A 237 -5.69 -3.53 37.06
CA GLY A 237 -5.37 -4.90 37.49
C GLY A 237 -6.53 -5.90 37.38
N TRP A 238 -7.78 -5.45 37.41
CA TRP A 238 -8.97 -6.30 37.23
C TRP A 238 -9.08 -6.91 35.83
N VAL A 239 -8.68 -6.19 34.77
CA VAL A 239 -8.70 -6.71 33.40
C VAL A 239 -7.60 -7.76 33.23
N ALA A 240 -6.43 -7.54 33.83
CA ALA A 240 -5.36 -8.53 33.87
C ALA A 240 -5.79 -9.78 34.66
N LEU A 241 -6.49 -9.61 35.78
CA LEU A 241 -7.02 -10.72 36.57
C LEU A 241 -8.09 -11.51 35.82
N MET A 242 -8.99 -10.84 35.09
CA MET A 242 -9.97 -11.51 34.23
C MET A 242 -9.31 -12.30 33.11
N GLY A 243 -8.26 -11.74 32.49
CA GLY A 243 -7.48 -12.43 31.46
C GLY A 243 -6.79 -13.69 32.00
N VAL A 244 -6.16 -13.60 33.18
CA VAL A 244 -5.52 -14.75 33.84
C VAL A 244 -6.56 -15.79 34.25
N ALA A 245 -7.71 -15.39 34.79
CA ALA A 245 -8.80 -16.29 35.16
C ALA A 245 -9.34 -17.07 33.94
N ALA A 246 -9.54 -16.39 32.80
CA ALA A 246 -9.96 -17.04 31.57
C ALA A 246 -8.94 -18.09 31.06
N LEU A 247 -7.64 -17.80 31.18
CA LEU A 247 -6.56 -18.71 30.81
C LEU A 247 -6.55 -19.96 31.71
N VAL A 248 -6.75 -19.78 33.02
CA VAL A 248 -6.84 -20.90 33.98
C VAL A 248 -8.05 -21.79 33.68
N ILE A 249 -9.21 -21.22 33.35
CA ILE A 249 -10.42 -21.99 33.00
C ILE A 249 -10.18 -22.85 31.76
N LEU A 250 -9.52 -22.31 30.73
CA LEU A 250 -9.20 -23.07 29.50
C LEU A 250 -8.26 -24.25 29.78
N VAL A 251 -7.23 -24.03 30.60
CA VAL A 251 -6.29 -25.10 30.99
C VAL A 251 -7.00 -26.17 31.81
N ALA A 252 -7.84 -25.79 32.77
CA ALA A 252 -8.60 -26.73 33.59
C ALA A 252 -9.60 -27.54 32.76
N PHE A 253 -10.31 -26.91 31.82
CA PHE A 253 -11.23 -27.59 30.90
C PHE A 253 -10.49 -28.52 29.94
N GLY A 254 -9.33 -28.11 29.42
CA GLY A 254 -8.46 -28.96 28.60
C GLY A 254 -7.97 -30.19 29.37
N ALA A 255 -7.53 -30.01 30.62
CA ALA A 255 -7.12 -31.10 31.49
C ALA A 255 -8.29 -32.05 31.81
N TYR A 256 -9.48 -31.51 32.10
CA TYR A 256 -10.69 -32.30 32.39
C TYR A 256 -11.15 -33.12 31.18
N THR A 257 -11.17 -32.52 29.99
CA THR A 257 -11.56 -33.21 28.75
C THR A 257 -10.52 -34.26 28.34
N GLY A 258 -9.23 -33.97 28.48
CA GLY A 258 -8.15 -34.94 28.30
C GLY A 258 -8.24 -36.10 29.29
N TYR A 259 -8.52 -35.82 30.56
CA TYR A 259 -8.73 -36.83 31.59
C TYR A 259 -9.96 -37.70 31.29
N LYS A 260 -11.10 -37.10 30.93
CA LYS A 260 -12.32 -37.83 30.52
C LYS A 260 -12.04 -38.74 29.32
N ARG A 261 -11.24 -38.27 28.35
CA ARG A 261 -10.87 -39.05 27.16
C ARG A 261 -9.96 -40.24 27.48
N MET A 262 -9.01 -40.08 28.41
CA MET A 262 -8.13 -41.20 28.81
C MET A 262 -8.83 -42.25 29.68
N ARG A 263 -9.89 -41.86 30.42
CA ARG A 263 -10.64 -42.79 31.29
C ARG A 263 -11.76 -43.55 30.58
N GLY A 264 -11.96 -43.36 29.28
CA GLY A 264 -12.87 -44.18 28.48
C GLY A 264 -14.35 -44.06 28.85
N ILE A 265 -14.78 -42.95 29.48
CA ILE A 265 -16.20 -42.69 29.76
C ILE A 265 -16.82 -42.12 28.48
N SER A 266 -17.19 -43.01 27.57
CA SER A 266 -17.96 -42.71 26.36
C SER A 266 -19.44 -42.70 26.73
N ASP A 267 -19.99 -41.52 27.03
CA ASP A 267 -21.44 -41.28 27.00
C ASP A 267 -21.88 -41.28 25.52
N SER A 268 -21.94 -42.45 24.89
CA SER A 268 -22.52 -42.62 23.57
C SER A 268 -23.77 -43.48 23.68
N ASP A 269 -24.82 -42.84 24.16
CA ASP A 269 -26.17 -43.40 24.19
C ASP A 269 -26.77 -43.23 22.78
N TYR A 270 -26.38 -44.11 21.85
CA TYR A 270 -27.10 -44.27 20.59
C TYR A 270 -27.39 -45.75 20.34
N THR A 271 -28.67 -46.05 20.16
CA THR A 271 -29.17 -47.37 19.81
C THR A 271 -28.89 -47.67 18.34
N LEU A 272 -28.08 -48.70 18.07
CA LEU A 272 -27.90 -49.25 16.72
C LEU A 272 -29.05 -50.21 16.39
N VAL A 273 -29.94 -49.81 15.49
CA VAL A 273 -30.95 -50.70 14.89
C VAL A 273 -30.36 -51.38 13.67
N VAL A 274 -30.00 -52.66 13.81
CA VAL A 274 -29.57 -53.49 12.67
C VAL A 274 -30.82 -54.15 12.06
N LYS A 275 -31.13 -53.82 10.80
CA LYS A 275 -32.15 -54.55 10.02
C LYS A 275 -31.62 -55.94 9.67
N GLN A 276 -32.30 -57.00 10.11
CA GLN A 276 -32.04 -58.35 9.63
C GLN A 276 -32.45 -58.49 8.17
N GLN A 277 -31.51 -58.90 7.32
CA GLN A 277 -31.79 -59.37 5.96
C GLN A 277 -32.28 -60.82 6.06
N HIS A 278 -33.55 -61.04 5.73
CA HIS A 278 -34.08 -62.39 5.51
C HIS A 278 -33.59 -62.91 4.15
N LYS A 279 -33.14 -64.16 4.19
CA LYS A 279 -32.57 -64.98 3.11
C LYS A 279 -33.57 -65.25 1.99
#